data_AF-A0A4Q6BE13-F1
#
_entry.id   AF-A0A4Q6BE13-F1
#
_cell.length_a   1.000
_cell.length_b   1.000
_cell.length_c   1.000
_cell.angle_alpha   90.00
_cell.angle_beta   90.00
_cell.angle_gamma   90.00
#
_symmetry.space_group_name_H-M   'P 1'
#
loop_
_entity.id
_entity.type
_entity.pdbx_description
1 polymer ?
#
loop_
_entity_poly.entity_id
_entity_poly.type
_entity_poly.pdbx_seq_one_letter_code
_entity_poly.pdbx_strand_id
1 'polypeptide(L)'
;MSVASLPYSRRLAFTERMYLAGLHPSGGGLMVQFAFHGRGHLTQGVVEQAVARAAIVHPGARLVLKGHLGFSRWIANEQGPPVREILFNRAETLPVSEQRFLDPRKGPTLEVLWAQGEESRIVFRCLHSVMDGAGLLCFAEDVFRAFREEEPKGINNAWSDSEYLIDTVGKRFRPNMPWDSPSVFEQPNLPSSSNHAVRIRHVAQRPITNFLAKVAVALTRKFGEGKNLRFMIPTDVRNYRREIRSTANLSYPLFFDVNAETTIPDLQ
;
A
#
# COMPACT_ATOMS: atom_id res chain seq x y z
N MET A 1 -3.84 -15.61 -37.94
CA MET A 1 -3.25 -14.37 -37.41
C MET A 1 -3.64 -14.28 -35.94
N SER A 2 -2.68 -14.42 -35.03
CA SER A 2 -2.93 -14.29 -33.58
C SER A 2 -3.26 -12.83 -33.30
N VAL A 3 -4.47 -12.54 -32.83
CA VAL A 3 -4.82 -11.21 -32.33
C VAL A 3 -3.93 -10.94 -31.12
N ALA A 4 -2.95 -10.05 -31.25
CA ALA A 4 -2.15 -9.62 -30.12
C ALA A 4 -3.10 -9.04 -29.07
N SER A 5 -3.22 -9.70 -27.91
CA SER A 5 -4.04 -9.20 -26.81
C SER A 5 -3.50 -7.83 -26.42
N LEU A 6 -4.36 -6.80 -26.45
CA LEU A 6 -3.96 -5.46 -26.03
C LEU A 6 -3.40 -5.50 -24.60
N PRO A 7 -2.32 -4.76 -24.31
CA PRO A 7 -1.77 -4.70 -22.96
C PRO A 7 -2.84 -4.18 -22.00
N TYR A 8 -2.87 -4.76 -20.79
CA TYR A 8 -3.79 -4.34 -19.74
C TYR A 8 -3.75 -2.82 -19.55
N SER A 9 -4.92 -2.18 -19.52
CA SER A 9 -5.03 -0.76 -19.27
C SER A 9 -6.29 -0.43 -18.50
N ARG A 10 -6.16 0.50 -17.55
CA ARG A 10 -7.30 1.08 -16.83
C ARG A 10 -7.21 2.60 -16.77
N ARG A 11 -8.37 3.25 -16.63
CA ARG A 11 -8.43 4.70 -16.45
C ARG A 11 -7.77 5.09 -15.13
N LEU A 12 -7.10 6.24 -15.12
CA LEU A 12 -6.56 6.81 -13.89
C LEU A 12 -7.72 7.29 -13.02
N ALA A 13 -7.90 6.66 -11.87
CA ALA A 13 -9.02 6.92 -10.97
C ALA A 13 -8.82 8.19 -10.14
N PHE A 14 -9.87 8.65 -9.46
CA PHE A 14 -9.81 9.92 -8.72
C PHE A 14 -8.84 9.85 -7.53
N THR A 15 -8.91 8.79 -6.72
CA THR A 15 -7.98 8.56 -5.59
C THR A 15 -6.53 8.48 -6.04
N GLU A 16 -6.30 7.86 -7.20
CA GLU A 16 -4.97 7.72 -7.80
C GLU A 16 -4.40 9.07 -8.26
N ARG A 17 -5.25 9.96 -8.79
CA ARG A 17 -4.87 11.35 -9.10
C ARG A 17 -4.44 12.10 -7.85
N MET A 18 -5.18 11.95 -6.76
CA MET A 18 -4.84 12.56 -5.48
C MET A 18 -3.46 12.08 -4.99
N TYR A 19 -3.19 10.77 -5.07
CA TYR A 19 -1.88 10.22 -4.70
C TYR A 19 -0.75 10.70 -5.62
N LEU A 20 -1.01 10.83 -6.92
CA LEU A 20 -0.04 11.41 -7.86
C LEU A 20 0.24 12.90 -7.59
N ALA A 21 -0.77 13.67 -7.18
CA ALA A 21 -0.60 15.08 -6.85
C ALA A 21 0.31 15.29 -5.64
N GLY A 22 0.34 14.35 -4.70
CA GLY A 22 1.27 14.35 -3.57
C GLY A 22 2.66 13.79 -3.86
N LEU A 23 2.91 13.27 -5.07
CA LEU A 23 4.19 12.63 -5.40
C LEU A 23 5.30 13.67 -5.61
N HIS A 24 6.34 13.61 -4.80
CA HIS A 24 7.51 14.49 -4.93
C HIS A 24 8.83 13.71 -5.07
N PRO A 25 9.71 14.06 -6.03
CA PRO A 25 11.00 13.37 -6.24
C PRO A 25 11.94 13.34 -5.03
N SER A 26 11.87 14.35 -4.15
CA SER A 26 12.73 14.44 -2.96
C SER A 26 12.28 13.56 -1.78
N GLY A 27 11.49 12.51 -2.03
CA GLY A 27 11.12 11.52 -1.00
C GLY A 27 9.77 11.75 -0.33
N GLY A 28 8.91 12.61 -0.88
CA GLY A 28 7.57 12.90 -0.34
C GLY A 28 6.44 12.03 -0.91
N GLY A 29 6.75 10.95 -1.62
CA GLY A 29 5.75 10.10 -2.26
C GLY A 29 4.93 9.28 -1.25
N LEU A 30 3.62 9.18 -1.48
CA LEU A 30 2.79 8.17 -0.81
C LEU A 30 3.20 6.80 -1.35
N MET A 31 4.15 6.17 -0.66
CA MET A 31 4.63 4.83 -0.95
C MET A 31 3.91 3.83 -0.05
N VAL A 32 3.53 2.69 -0.62
CA VAL A 32 3.10 1.51 0.15
C VAL A 32 4.27 0.54 0.18
N GLN A 33 4.58 0.00 1.36
CA GLN A 33 5.65 -0.96 1.51
C GLN A 33 5.36 -2.03 2.56
N PHE A 34 5.77 -3.26 2.26
CA PHE A 34 5.82 -4.36 3.21
C PHE A 34 7.20 -4.97 3.23
N ALA A 35 7.74 -5.18 4.44
CA ALA A 35 8.98 -5.88 4.68
C ALA A 35 8.67 -7.24 5.30
N PHE A 36 9.14 -8.30 4.67
CA PHE A 36 9.00 -9.66 5.16
C PHE A 36 10.37 -10.17 5.60
N HIS A 37 10.41 -10.75 6.78
CA HIS A 37 11.59 -11.40 7.32
C HIS A 37 11.34 -12.91 7.31
N GLY A 38 12.36 -13.67 6.94
CA GLY A 38 12.23 -15.11 6.87
C GLY A 38 13.58 -15.81 6.98
N ARG A 39 13.51 -17.13 6.93
CA ARG A 39 14.67 -18.01 6.83
C ARG A 39 14.71 -18.60 5.43
N GLY A 40 15.91 -18.76 4.90
CA GLY A 40 16.13 -19.33 3.57
C GLY A 40 17.39 -18.75 2.94
N HIS A 41 17.76 -19.31 1.81
CA HIS A 41 18.81 -18.78 0.96
C HIS A 41 18.17 -18.15 -0.26
N LEU A 42 18.21 -16.83 -0.34
CA LEU A 42 17.80 -16.08 -1.52
C LEU A 42 19.03 -15.77 -2.35
N THR A 43 18.89 -15.87 -3.65
CA THR A 43 19.86 -15.37 -4.63
C THR A 43 19.12 -14.43 -5.59
N GLN A 44 19.85 -13.54 -6.26
CA GLN A 44 19.28 -12.61 -7.22
C GLN A 44 18.38 -13.33 -8.24
N GLY A 45 18.87 -14.41 -8.83
CA GLY A 45 18.12 -15.18 -9.84
C GLY A 45 16.84 -15.83 -9.30
N VAL A 46 16.86 -16.34 -8.07
CA VAL A 46 15.66 -16.93 -7.43
C VAL A 46 14.58 -15.87 -7.21
N VAL A 47 14.98 -14.68 -6.73
CA VAL A 47 14.04 -13.57 -6.49
C VAL A 47 13.50 -13.02 -7.81
N GLU A 48 14.36 -12.79 -8.81
CA GLU A 48 13.96 -12.34 -10.14
C GLU A 48 12.96 -13.29 -10.80
N GLN A 49 13.22 -14.59 -10.76
CA GLN A 49 12.33 -15.60 -11.35
C GLN A 49 10.97 -15.63 -10.66
N ALA A 50 10.93 -15.60 -9.32
CA ALA A 50 9.68 -15.59 -8.58
C ALA A 50 8.86 -14.32 -8.84
N VAL A 51 9.52 -13.15 -8.86
CA VAL A 51 8.90 -11.85 -9.17
C VAL A 51 8.37 -11.83 -10.60
N ALA A 52 9.14 -12.33 -11.57
CA ALA A 52 8.72 -12.41 -12.96
C ALA A 52 7.49 -13.31 -13.14
N ARG A 53 7.47 -14.51 -12.52
CA ARG A 53 6.31 -15.42 -12.55
C ARG A 53 5.05 -14.76 -12.00
N ALA A 54 5.15 -14.08 -10.86
CA ALA A 54 4.00 -13.37 -10.28
C ALA A 54 3.56 -12.18 -11.16
N ALA A 55 4.51 -11.39 -11.70
CA ALA A 55 4.21 -10.20 -12.49
C ALA A 55 3.42 -10.50 -13.78
N ILE A 56 3.56 -11.70 -14.34
CA ILE A 56 2.79 -12.15 -15.52
C ILE A 56 1.28 -12.09 -15.24
N VAL A 57 0.85 -12.58 -14.08
CA VAL A 57 -0.56 -12.63 -13.66
C VAL A 57 -1.01 -11.40 -12.87
N HIS A 58 -0.12 -10.43 -12.66
CA HIS A 58 -0.34 -9.16 -11.96
C HIS A 58 0.01 -7.97 -12.85
N PRO A 59 -0.82 -7.59 -13.83
CA PRO A 59 -0.57 -6.42 -14.65
C PRO A 59 -0.46 -5.12 -13.83
N GLY A 60 -1.10 -5.08 -12.65
CA GLY A 60 -1.00 -3.99 -11.69
C GLY A 60 0.42 -3.71 -11.18
N ALA A 61 1.29 -4.72 -11.14
CA ALA A 61 2.67 -4.60 -10.65
C ALA A 61 3.61 -3.91 -11.66
N ARG A 62 3.18 -3.77 -12.92
CA ARG A 62 4.00 -3.26 -14.03
C ARG A 62 3.37 -2.06 -14.73
N LEU A 63 2.52 -1.30 -14.04
CA LEU A 63 1.81 -0.16 -14.64
C LEU A 63 2.73 1.04 -14.86
N VAL A 64 2.49 1.77 -15.94
CA VAL A 64 3.04 3.10 -16.19
C VAL A 64 1.92 4.05 -16.62
N LEU A 65 2.05 5.30 -16.24
CA LEU A 65 1.10 6.38 -16.52
C LEU A 65 1.35 6.93 -17.92
N LYS A 66 0.33 6.86 -18.77
CA LYS A 66 0.33 7.46 -20.11
C LYS A 66 -0.81 8.47 -20.24
N GLY A 67 -0.68 9.36 -21.21
CA GLY A 67 -1.62 10.45 -21.45
C GLY A 67 -1.47 11.63 -20.48
N HIS A 68 -2.40 12.58 -20.60
CA HIS A 68 -2.40 13.84 -19.88
C HIS A 68 -3.83 14.18 -19.42
N LEU A 69 -3.95 14.88 -18.27
CA LEU A 69 -5.20 15.40 -17.73
C LEU A 69 -6.30 14.32 -17.64
N GLY A 70 -7.49 14.58 -18.16
CA GLY A 70 -8.64 13.65 -18.13
C GLY A 70 -8.40 12.34 -18.91
N PHE A 71 -7.44 12.32 -19.83
CA PHE A 71 -7.14 11.16 -20.68
C PHE A 71 -6.04 10.27 -20.13
N SER A 72 -5.56 10.53 -18.91
CA SER A 72 -4.54 9.72 -18.27
C SER A 72 -5.02 8.29 -17.97
N ARG A 73 -4.14 7.32 -18.23
CA ARG A 73 -4.39 5.89 -18.04
C ARG A 73 -3.16 5.18 -17.49
N TRP A 74 -3.41 4.14 -16.70
CA TRP A 74 -2.40 3.14 -16.40
C TRP A 74 -2.35 2.12 -17.53
N ILE A 75 -1.14 1.77 -17.97
CA ILE A 75 -0.89 0.77 -18.99
C ILE A 75 0.19 -0.18 -18.46
N ALA A 76 -0.05 -1.49 -18.54
CA ALA A 76 0.93 -2.48 -18.16
C ALA A 76 2.11 -2.46 -19.15
N ASN A 77 3.30 -2.31 -18.62
CA ASN A 77 4.55 -2.46 -19.35
C ASN A 77 4.86 -3.95 -19.57
N GLU A 78 5.71 -4.25 -20.55
CA GLU A 78 6.17 -5.62 -20.79
C GLU A 78 7.11 -6.09 -19.68
N GLN A 79 7.95 -5.19 -19.19
CA GLN A 79 8.93 -5.47 -18.14
C GLN A 79 8.27 -5.55 -16.77
N GLY A 80 8.61 -6.60 -16.01
CA GLY A 80 8.19 -6.76 -14.62
C GLY A 80 8.89 -5.78 -13.67
N PRO A 81 8.50 -5.80 -12.38
CA PRO A 81 9.17 -5.01 -11.35
C PRO A 81 10.66 -5.33 -11.26
N PRO A 82 11.56 -4.34 -11.19
CA PRO A 82 12.97 -4.60 -10.97
C PRO A 82 13.20 -5.20 -9.59
N VAL A 83 14.18 -6.09 -9.52
CA VAL A 83 14.65 -6.74 -8.29
C VAL A 83 16.05 -6.23 -7.99
N ARG A 84 16.28 -5.73 -6.78
CA ARG A 84 17.63 -5.29 -6.35
C ARG A 84 18.03 -5.91 -5.04
N GLU A 85 19.24 -6.44 -5.00
CA GLU A 85 19.92 -6.72 -3.74
C GLU A 85 20.33 -5.39 -3.07
N ILE A 86 20.14 -5.30 -1.76
CA ILE A 86 20.51 -4.14 -0.95
C ILE A 86 21.20 -4.59 0.35
N LEU A 87 21.86 -3.68 1.04
CA LEU A 87 22.38 -3.95 2.38
C LEU A 87 21.31 -3.59 3.42
N PHE A 88 20.84 -4.58 4.20
CA PHE A 88 19.92 -4.29 5.30
C PHE A 88 20.64 -4.12 6.63
N ASN A 89 20.41 -2.98 7.26
CA ASN A 89 20.67 -2.81 8.68
C ASN A 89 19.47 -3.35 9.50
N ARG A 90 19.72 -4.20 10.51
CA ARG A 90 18.67 -4.73 11.41
C ARG A 90 17.89 -3.64 12.14
N ALA A 91 18.52 -2.50 12.40
CA ALA A 91 17.92 -1.35 13.07
C ALA A 91 16.84 -0.67 12.23
N GLU A 92 16.84 -0.87 10.91
CA GLU A 92 15.95 -0.18 9.98
C GLU A 92 14.98 -1.15 9.31
N THR A 93 13.85 -0.64 8.81
CA THR A 93 12.94 -1.47 7.99
C THR A 93 13.34 -1.41 6.52
N LEU A 94 13.85 -0.26 6.08
CA LEU A 94 14.44 -0.03 4.78
C LEU A 94 15.28 1.25 4.89
N PRO A 95 16.58 1.22 4.55
CA PRO A 95 17.40 2.42 4.60
C PRO A 95 16.90 3.52 3.69
N VAL A 96 16.97 4.77 4.13
CA VAL A 96 16.56 5.94 3.34
C VAL A 96 17.36 6.02 2.03
N SER A 97 18.64 5.63 2.05
CA SER A 97 19.49 5.55 0.85
C SER A 97 18.97 4.57 -0.21
N GLU A 98 18.20 3.56 0.20
CA GLU A 98 17.60 2.57 -0.71
C GLU A 98 16.20 2.97 -1.19
N GLN A 99 15.66 4.10 -0.71
CA GLN A 99 14.36 4.64 -1.09
C GLN A 99 14.46 5.51 -2.34
N ARG A 100 14.67 4.87 -3.48
CA ARG A 100 14.66 5.50 -4.81
C ARG A 100 13.27 6.00 -5.20
N PHE A 101 13.24 7.13 -5.89
CA PHE A 101 12.03 7.64 -6.51
C PHE A 101 11.51 6.66 -7.58
N LEU A 102 10.21 6.36 -7.53
CA LEU A 102 9.53 5.57 -8.54
C LEU A 102 8.77 6.52 -9.49
N ASP A 103 9.20 6.60 -10.75
CA ASP A 103 8.61 7.51 -11.73
C ASP A 103 7.35 6.90 -12.34
N PRO A 104 6.15 7.49 -12.14
CA PRO A 104 4.92 6.93 -12.65
C PRO A 104 4.86 6.88 -14.18
N ARG A 105 5.56 7.77 -14.89
CA ARG A 105 5.50 7.88 -16.36
C ARG A 105 6.55 7.01 -17.07
N LYS A 106 7.73 6.90 -16.47
CA LYS A 106 8.84 6.08 -16.99
C LYS A 106 8.80 4.65 -16.46
N GLY A 107 8.25 4.45 -15.27
CA GLY A 107 8.43 3.25 -14.49
C GLY A 107 9.84 3.20 -13.87
N PRO A 108 10.08 2.24 -12.96
CA PRO A 108 9.09 1.32 -12.39
C PRO A 108 8.13 2.05 -11.42
N THR A 109 6.93 1.50 -11.21
CA THR A 109 5.99 1.95 -10.16
C THR A 109 5.94 1.02 -8.96
N LEU A 110 6.59 -0.14 -9.07
CA LEU A 110 6.80 -1.12 -8.02
C LEU A 110 8.22 -1.64 -8.18
N GLU A 111 8.93 -1.82 -7.07
CA GLU A 111 10.20 -2.55 -7.04
C GLU A 111 10.21 -3.57 -5.90
N VAL A 112 11.09 -4.55 -6.04
CA VAL A 112 11.35 -5.56 -5.02
C VAL A 112 12.81 -5.43 -4.59
N LEU A 113 13.02 -5.21 -3.30
CA LEU A 113 14.34 -5.14 -2.69
C LEU A 113 14.54 -6.39 -1.85
N TRP A 114 15.74 -6.94 -1.84
CA TRP A 114 16.03 -8.12 -1.03
C TRP A 114 17.43 -8.06 -0.45
N ALA A 115 17.67 -8.87 0.58
CA ALA A 115 19.02 -9.14 1.05
C ALA A 115 19.14 -10.50 1.70
N GLN A 116 20.32 -11.09 1.53
CA GLN A 116 20.73 -12.27 2.25
C GLN A 116 21.31 -11.91 3.61
N GLY A 117 21.04 -12.76 4.60
CA GLY A 117 21.65 -12.68 5.93
C GLY A 117 21.17 -13.83 6.81
N GLU A 118 21.50 -13.80 8.10
CA GLU A 118 20.93 -14.74 9.10
C GLU A 118 19.39 -14.70 9.11
N GLU A 119 18.81 -13.55 8.75
CA GLU A 119 17.40 -13.38 8.42
C GLU A 119 17.29 -12.72 7.05
N SER A 120 16.93 -13.50 6.03
CA SER A 120 16.70 -12.95 4.69
C SER A 120 15.50 -12.01 4.73
N ARG A 121 15.61 -10.93 3.98
CA ARG A 121 14.58 -9.90 3.89
C ARG A 121 14.17 -9.70 2.45
N ILE A 122 12.86 -9.48 2.27
CA ILE A 122 12.30 -9.03 1.01
C ILE A 122 11.33 -7.88 1.30
N VAL A 123 11.48 -6.80 0.56
CA VAL A 123 10.65 -5.61 0.67
C VAL A 123 10.00 -5.36 -0.67
N PHE A 124 8.68 -5.29 -0.64
CA PHE A 124 7.87 -4.86 -1.76
C PHE A 124 7.54 -3.40 -1.55
N ARG A 125 7.81 -2.54 -2.54
CA ARG A 125 7.51 -1.11 -2.47
C ARG A 125 6.84 -0.65 -3.76
N CYS A 126 5.73 0.06 -3.65
CA CYS A 126 5.02 0.61 -4.80
C CYS A 126 4.49 2.02 -4.56
N LEU A 127 4.21 2.74 -5.64
CA LEU A 127 3.45 3.99 -5.59
C LEU A 127 2.00 3.69 -5.14
N HIS A 128 1.50 4.41 -4.15
CA HIS A 128 0.12 4.26 -3.69
C HIS A 128 -0.89 4.68 -4.78
N SER A 129 -0.46 5.50 -5.75
CA SER A 129 -1.27 5.82 -6.93
C SER A 129 -1.54 4.64 -7.85
N VAL A 130 -0.82 3.53 -7.71
CA VAL A 130 -0.98 2.31 -8.51
C VAL A 130 -1.79 1.24 -7.79
N MET A 131 -1.55 1.06 -6.49
CA MET A 131 -2.21 0.04 -5.67
C MET A 131 -2.19 0.41 -4.18
N ASP A 132 -3.11 -0.18 -3.42
CA ASP A 132 -3.16 -0.06 -1.96
C ASP A 132 -2.35 -1.18 -1.28
N GLY A 133 -2.34 -1.17 0.06
CA GLY A 133 -1.70 -2.20 0.87
C GLY A 133 -2.19 -3.62 0.56
N ALA A 134 -3.51 -3.82 0.51
CA ALA A 134 -4.09 -5.12 0.21
C ALA A 134 -3.71 -5.62 -1.20
N GLY A 135 -3.67 -4.74 -2.19
CA GLY A 135 -3.20 -5.04 -3.54
C GLY A 135 -1.72 -5.45 -3.56
N LEU A 136 -0.86 -4.75 -2.82
CA LEU A 136 0.55 -5.10 -2.70
C LEU A 136 0.75 -6.46 -2.00
N LEU A 137 -0.05 -6.76 -0.97
CA LEU A 137 -0.05 -8.08 -0.31
C LEU A 137 -0.47 -9.19 -1.27
N CYS A 138 -1.49 -8.98 -2.11
CA CYS A 138 -1.90 -9.96 -3.12
C CYS A 138 -0.75 -10.29 -4.09
N PHE A 139 0.02 -9.29 -4.51
CA PHE A 139 1.21 -9.50 -5.34
C PHE A 139 2.31 -10.25 -4.57
N ALA A 140 2.62 -9.81 -3.34
CA ALA A 140 3.64 -10.44 -2.51
C ALA A 140 3.31 -11.93 -2.24
N GLU A 141 2.05 -12.26 -1.94
CA GLU A 141 1.60 -13.64 -1.75
C GLU A 141 1.89 -14.52 -2.95
N ASP A 142 1.66 -14.03 -4.17
CA ASP A 142 1.92 -14.77 -5.40
C ASP A 142 3.42 -14.88 -5.72
N VAL A 143 4.25 -13.91 -5.31
CA VAL A 143 5.71 -14.06 -5.31
C VAL A 143 6.15 -15.16 -4.34
N PHE A 144 5.56 -15.20 -3.13
CA PHE A 144 5.83 -16.28 -2.19
C PHE A 144 5.32 -17.65 -2.66
N ARG A 145 4.23 -17.71 -3.43
CA ARG A 145 3.80 -18.92 -4.13
C ARG A 145 4.84 -19.38 -5.13
N ALA A 146 5.32 -18.46 -5.97
CA ALA A 146 6.37 -18.77 -6.94
C ALA A 146 7.67 -19.26 -6.28
N PHE A 147 8.05 -18.73 -5.10
CA PHE A 147 9.16 -19.27 -4.30
C PHE A 147 8.96 -20.72 -3.86
N ARG A 148 7.71 -21.13 -3.63
CA ARG A 148 7.34 -22.51 -3.30
C ARG A 148 7.01 -23.35 -4.54
N GLU A 149 7.32 -22.83 -5.72
CA GLU A 149 7.00 -23.45 -7.01
C GLU A 149 5.49 -23.66 -7.26
N GLU A 150 4.63 -23.02 -6.47
CA GLU A 150 3.19 -23.01 -6.65
C GLU A 150 2.78 -22.05 -7.77
N GLU A 151 1.67 -22.35 -8.45
CA GLU A 151 1.10 -21.45 -9.44
C GLU A 151 0.58 -20.15 -8.78
N PRO A 152 1.02 -18.97 -9.27
CA PRO A 152 0.45 -17.68 -8.89
C PRO A 152 -1.05 -17.62 -9.17
N LYS A 153 -1.84 -17.06 -8.25
CA LYS A 153 -3.30 -16.97 -8.40
C LYS A 153 -3.73 -15.80 -9.29
N GLY A 154 -2.92 -14.75 -9.38
CA GLY A 154 -3.18 -13.56 -10.17
C GLY A 154 -4.30 -12.67 -9.65
N ILE A 155 -4.74 -11.77 -10.52
CA ILE A 155 -5.96 -10.97 -10.36
C ILE A 155 -7.03 -11.44 -11.35
N ASN A 156 -8.29 -11.23 -11.01
CA ASN A 156 -9.43 -11.55 -11.87
C ASN A 156 -10.32 -10.34 -12.15
N ASN A 157 -9.94 -9.15 -11.66
CA ASN A 157 -10.72 -7.94 -11.80
C ASN A 157 -9.81 -6.72 -12.07
N ALA A 158 -10.16 -5.97 -13.11
CA ALA A 158 -9.40 -4.83 -13.62
C ALA A 158 -9.96 -3.46 -13.17
N TRP A 159 -11.02 -3.47 -12.36
CA TRP A 159 -11.76 -2.26 -12.04
C TRP A 159 -10.91 -1.28 -11.25
N SER A 160 -11.13 0.00 -11.56
CA SER A 160 -10.80 1.09 -10.67
C SER A 160 -11.69 1.07 -9.42
N ASP A 161 -11.27 1.83 -8.43
CA ASP A 161 -12.00 2.07 -7.19
C ASP A 161 -13.43 2.60 -7.44
N SER A 162 -13.56 3.50 -8.41
CA SER A 162 -14.81 4.15 -8.81
C SER A 162 -15.75 3.17 -9.50
N GLU A 163 -15.21 2.33 -10.39
CA GLU A 163 -15.99 1.25 -11.04
C GLU A 163 -16.47 0.23 -10.01
N TYR A 164 -15.60 -0.18 -9.10
CA TYR A 164 -15.96 -1.09 -8.01
C TYR A 164 -17.08 -0.52 -7.14
N LEU A 165 -17.00 0.75 -6.73
CA LEU A 165 -18.05 1.39 -5.91
C LEU A 165 -19.37 1.51 -6.66
N ILE A 166 -19.35 1.99 -7.91
CA ILE A 166 -20.57 2.14 -8.71
C ILE A 166 -21.26 0.78 -8.88
N ASP A 167 -20.50 -0.29 -9.11
CA ASP A 167 -21.04 -1.63 -9.21
C ASP A 167 -21.61 -2.14 -7.87
N THR A 168 -20.91 -1.88 -6.77
CA THR A 168 -21.26 -2.44 -5.44
C THR A 168 -22.41 -1.71 -4.76
N VAL A 169 -22.47 -0.38 -4.83
CA VAL A 169 -23.46 0.44 -4.10
C VAL A 169 -24.24 1.42 -4.98
N GLY A 170 -24.01 1.41 -6.29
CA GLY A 170 -24.61 2.36 -7.23
C GLY A 170 -24.01 3.76 -7.12
N LYS A 171 -24.68 4.75 -7.72
CA LYS A 171 -24.33 6.17 -7.61
C LYS A 171 -24.87 6.78 -6.32
N ARG A 172 -24.47 6.22 -5.18
CA ARG A 172 -24.80 6.75 -3.84
C ARG A 172 -23.60 7.49 -3.28
N PHE A 173 -23.86 8.68 -2.75
CA PHE A 173 -22.82 9.51 -2.13
C PHE A 173 -23.14 9.67 -0.65
N ARG A 174 -22.13 9.47 0.20
CA ARG A 174 -22.22 9.90 1.60
C ARG A 174 -22.08 11.43 1.66
N PRO A 175 -22.75 12.12 2.59
CA PRO A 175 -22.47 13.52 2.87
C PRO A 175 -20.97 13.72 3.15
N ASN A 176 -20.45 14.89 2.77
CA ASN A 176 -19.09 15.26 3.14
C ASN A 176 -18.99 15.33 4.66
N MET A 177 -17.91 14.76 5.19
CA MET A 177 -17.63 14.86 6.61
C MET A 177 -17.23 16.30 6.96
N PRO A 178 -17.71 16.88 8.09
CA PRO A 178 -17.32 18.22 8.50
C PRO A 178 -15.82 18.31 8.80
N TRP A 179 -15.25 19.49 8.56
CA TRP A 179 -13.85 19.83 8.85
C TRP A 179 -13.69 20.33 10.29
N ASP A 180 -14.22 19.58 11.25
CA ASP A 180 -14.35 19.95 12.67
C ASP A 180 -13.39 19.18 13.60
N SER A 181 -12.45 18.43 13.03
CA SER A 181 -11.51 17.57 13.75
C SER A 181 -10.06 18.05 13.55
N PRO A 182 -9.63 19.12 14.25
CA PRO A 182 -8.25 19.58 14.17
C PRO A 182 -7.27 18.53 14.71
N SER A 183 -6.02 18.58 14.24
CA SER A 183 -4.95 17.69 14.75
C SER A 183 -4.75 17.87 16.25
N VAL A 184 -4.68 16.75 16.99
CA VAL A 184 -4.31 16.73 18.41
C VAL A 184 -2.80 16.86 18.63
N PHE A 185 -2.01 16.73 17.56
CA PHE A 185 -0.56 16.91 17.62
C PHE A 185 -0.21 18.38 17.41
N GLU A 186 0.74 18.85 18.21
CA GLU A 186 1.36 20.17 18.04
C GLU A 186 1.98 20.30 16.65
N GLN A 187 1.98 21.51 16.09
CA GLN A 187 2.68 21.76 14.84
C GLN A 187 4.18 21.55 15.06
N PRO A 188 4.85 20.73 14.23
CA PRO A 188 6.28 20.52 14.38
C PRO A 188 7.02 21.85 14.20
N ASN A 189 7.97 22.14 15.09
CA ASN A 189 8.88 23.26 14.92
C ASN A 189 9.93 22.87 13.85
N LEU A 190 9.60 23.11 12.58
CA LEU A 190 10.41 22.75 11.40
C LEU A 190 11.76 23.48 11.18
N PRO A 191 12.20 24.55 11.91
CA PRO A 191 13.46 25.24 11.60
C PRO A 191 14.73 24.57 12.12
N SER A 192 14.69 23.51 12.94
CA SER A 192 15.92 22.92 13.45
C SER A 192 16.42 21.76 12.58
N SER A 193 17.72 21.79 12.27
CA SER A 193 18.52 20.68 11.75
C SER A 193 18.58 19.46 12.68
N SER A 194 17.78 19.45 13.77
CA SER A 194 17.72 18.44 14.81
C SER A 194 16.38 17.71 14.88
N ASN A 195 15.56 17.74 13.81
CA ASN A 195 14.37 16.91 13.70
C ASN A 195 14.74 15.42 13.65
N HIS A 196 14.95 14.84 14.83
CA HIS A 196 15.14 13.41 15.01
C HIS A 196 13.78 12.74 14.87
N ALA A 197 13.54 12.11 13.72
CA ALA A 197 12.40 11.20 13.59
C ALA A 197 12.60 10.06 14.59
N VAL A 198 11.78 10.02 15.65
CA VAL A 198 11.81 8.93 16.62
C VAL A 198 11.04 7.75 16.02
N ARG A 199 11.77 6.72 15.61
CA ARG A 199 11.19 5.47 15.13
C ARG A 199 11.30 4.40 16.21
N ILE A 200 10.16 4.04 16.81
CA ILE A 200 10.08 2.93 17.76
C ILE A 200 9.48 1.73 17.03
N ARG A 201 10.17 0.59 17.07
CA ARG A 201 9.65 -0.69 16.58
C ARG A 201 9.23 -1.53 17.78
N HIS A 202 7.96 -1.93 17.81
CA HIS A 202 7.47 -2.94 18.75
C HIS A 202 7.19 -4.25 18.01
N VAL A 203 7.73 -5.36 18.52
CA VAL A 203 7.49 -6.71 17.98
C VAL A 203 6.66 -7.47 19.01
N ALA A 204 5.39 -7.71 18.69
CA ALA A 204 4.51 -8.49 19.54
C ALA A 204 4.80 -9.98 19.38
N GLN A 205 4.94 -10.71 20.50
CA GLN A 205 5.15 -12.17 20.46
C GLN A 205 3.90 -12.97 20.05
N ARG A 206 2.71 -12.35 20.14
CA ARG A 206 1.42 -12.94 19.80
C ARG A 206 0.54 -11.89 19.12
N PRO A 207 -0.42 -12.30 18.27
CA PRO A 207 -1.39 -11.37 17.70
C PRO A 207 -2.10 -10.56 18.78
N ILE A 208 -2.18 -9.24 18.59
CA ILE A 208 -2.91 -8.35 19.49
C ILE A 208 -4.34 -8.22 18.98
N THR A 209 -5.29 -8.84 19.68
CA THR A 209 -6.72 -8.70 19.38
C THR A 209 -7.16 -7.24 19.55
N ASN A 210 -8.01 -6.76 18.64
CA ASN A 210 -8.58 -5.40 18.66
C ASN A 210 -7.53 -4.30 18.77
N PHE A 211 -6.37 -4.47 18.12
CA PHE A 211 -5.26 -3.53 18.23
C PHE A 211 -5.66 -2.09 17.88
N LEU A 212 -6.39 -1.89 16.78
CA LEU A 212 -6.83 -0.55 16.35
C LEU A 212 -7.77 0.11 17.38
N ALA A 213 -8.74 -0.62 17.91
CA ALA A 213 -9.63 -0.12 18.96
C ALA A 213 -8.86 0.23 20.24
N LYS A 214 -7.92 -0.63 20.66
CA LYS A 214 -7.04 -0.36 21.81
C LYS A 214 -6.20 0.90 21.62
N VAL A 215 -5.65 1.10 20.42
CA VAL A 215 -4.87 2.29 20.07
C VAL A 215 -5.77 3.53 20.09
N ALA A 216 -6.96 3.47 19.48
CA ALA A 216 -7.90 4.59 19.46
C ALA A 216 -8.31 5.02 20.87
N VAL A 217 -8.75 4.08 21.71
CA VAL A 217 -9.13 4.36 23.11
C VAL A 217 -7.94 4.89 23.91
N ALA A 218 -6.74 4.33 23.74
CA ALA A 218 -5.56 4.82 24.46
C ALA A 218 -5.16 6.25 24.04
N LEU A 219 -5.24 6.57 22.75
CA LEU A 219 -4.98 7.91 22.23
C LEU A 219 -6.04 8.90 22.70
N THR A 220 -7.33 8.54 22.68
CA THR A 220 -8.41 9.39 23.21
C THR A 220 -8.25 9.65 24.70
N ARG A 221 -7.88 8.65 25.50
CA ARG A 221 -7.61 8.86 26.94
C ARG A 221 -6.43 9.79 27.18
N LYS A 222 -5.41 9.73 26.32
CA LYS A 222 -4.18 10.52 26.48
C LYS A 222 -4.30 11.95 25.95
N PHE A 223 -4.99 12.14 24.82
CA PHE A 223 -5.01 13.40 24.06
C PHE A 223 -6.41 14.00 23.89
N GLY A 224 -7.46 13.28 24.28
CA GLY A 224 -8.84 13.73 24.08
C GLY A 224 -9.23 14.93 24.93
N GLU A 225 -8.70 15.06 26.16
CA GLU A 225 -9.04 16.16 27.09
C GLU A 225 -10.57 16.39 27.21
N GLY A 226 -11.36 15.31 27.21
CA GLY A 226 -12.83 15.37 27.24
C GLY A 226 -13.50 15.63 25.89
N LYS A 227 -12.74 15.70 24.78
CA LYS A 227 -13.23 15.84 23.40
C LYS A 227 -13.31 14.50 22.69
N ASN A 228 -14.07 14.49 21.61
CA ASN A 228 -14.11 13.38 20.65
C ASN A 228 -12.88 13.46 19.75
N LEU A 229 -12.17 12.34 19.61
CA LEU A 229 -11.12 12.19 18.62
C LEU A 229 -11.64 11.39 17.45
N ARG A 230 -11.42 11.90 16.23
CA ARG A 230 -11.80 11.23 14.99
C ARG A 230 -10.65 10.41 14.45
N PHE A 231 -10.91 9.13 14.23
CA PHE A 231 -9.95 8.20 13.64
C PHE A 231 -10.39 7.79 12.23
N MET A 232 -9.43 7.71 11.32
CA MET A 232 -9.63 7.17 9.98
C MET A 232 -8.93 5.81 9.88
N ILE A 233 -9.68 4.75 9.61
CA ILE A 233 -9.14 3.41 9.35
C ILE A 233 -9.40 3.07 7.88
N PRO A 234 -8.34 2.85 7.08
CA PRO A 234 -8.47 2.26 5.77
C PRO A 234 -9.05 0.85 5.89
N THR A 235 -10.17 0.62 5.23
CA THR A 235 -10.89 -0.66 5.26
C THR A 235 -10.88 -1.26 3.87
N ASP A 236 -10.39 -2.51 3.76
CA ASP A 236 -10.39 -3.23 2.49
C ASP A 236 -11.82 -3.68 2.13
N VAL A 237 -12.39 -3.04 1.11
CA VAL A 237 -13.77 -3.33 0.69
C VAL A 237 -13.87 -4.63 -0.11
N ARG A 238 -12.74 -5.23 -0.54
CA ARG A 238 -12.73 -6.57 -1.14
C ARG A 238 -13.36 -7.63 -0.22
N ASN A 239 -13.38 -7.40 1.09
CA ASN A 239 -14.02 -8.29 2.06
C ASN A 239 -15.54 -8.46 1.83
N TYR A 240 -16.20 -7.49 1.19
CA TYR A 240 -17.62 -7.58 0.83
C TYR A 240 -17.86 -8.35 -0.46
N ARG A 241 -16.81 -8.59 -1.27
CA ARG A 241 -16.84 -9.31 -2.53
C ARG A 241 -15.59 -10.16 -2.69
N ARG A 242 -15.51 -11.24 -1.90
CA ARG A 242 -14.31 -12.09 -1.77
C ARG A 242 -13.92 -12.81 -3.07
N GLU A 243 -14.83 -12.89 -4.02
CA GLU A 243 -14.56 -13.39 -5.36
C GLU A 243 -13.66 -12.45 -6.17
N ILE A 244 -13.55 -11.18 -5.78
CA ILE A 244 -12.72 -10.18 -6.46
C ILE A 244 -11.29 -10.21 -5.92
N ARG A 245 -10.33 -10.50 -6.79
CA ARG A 245 -8.89 -10.29 -6.59
C ARG A 245 -8.43 -9.14 -7.48
N SER A 246 -8.03 -8.04 -6.87
CA SER A 246 -7.59 -6.84 -7.57
C SER A 246 -6.46 -6.13 -6.81
N THR A 247 -5.50 -5.59 -7.55
CA THR A 247 -4.47 -4.70 -7.01
C THR A 247 -4.90 -3.23 -7.00
N ALA A 248 -6.13 -2.86 -7.37
CA ALA A 248 -6.55 -1.46 -7.38
C ALA A 248 -6.62 -0.86 -5.95
N ASN A 249 -6.83 0.45 -5.82
CA ASN A 249 -7.00 1.11 -4.53
C ASN A 249 -8.42 0.86 -3.95
N LEU A 250 -8.70 -0.35 -3.46
CA LEU A 250 -10.00 -0.72 -2.87
C LEU A 250 -9.97 -0.68 -1.33
N SER A 251 -9.14 0.20 -0.78
CA SER A 251 -9.09 0.49 0.66
C SER A 251 -9.73 1.85 0.89
N TYR A 252 -10.91 1.87 1.52
CA TYR A 252 -11.68 3.11 1.75
C TYR A 252 -11.63 3.56 3.21
N PRO A 253 -11.56 4.87 3.45
CA PRO A 253 -11.52 5.40 4.81
C PRO A 253 -12.91 5.27 5.46
N LEU A 254 -12.95 4.50 6.55
CA LEU A 254 -14.01 4.56 7.56
C LEU A 254 -13.58 5.51 8.67
N PHE A 255 -14.51 6.34 9.11
CA PHE A 255 -14.28 7.31 10.18
C PHE A 255 -15.16 6.96 11.38
N PHE A 256 -14.59 7.04 12.57
CA PHE A 256 -15.30 6.88 13.84
C PHE A 256 -14.79 7.91 14.83
N ASP A 257 -15.73 8.44 15.60
CA ASP A 257 -15.47 9.35 16.69
C ASP A 257 -15.39 8.54 17.97
N VAL A 258 -14.31 8.72 18.73
CA VAL A 258 -14.03 8.00 19.97
C VAL A 258 -13.92 9.04 21.08
N ASN A 259 -14.67 8.83 22.16
CA ASN A 259 -14.71 9.71 23.33
C ASN A 259 -14.26 8.97 24.60
N ALA A 260 -14.34 9.63 25.76
CA ALA A 260 -13.90 9.06 27.03
C ALA A 260 -14.71 7.84 27.49
N GLU A 261 -15.96 7.73 27.04
CA GLU A 261 -16.89 6.64 27.38
C GLU A 261 -16.81 5.48 26.37
N THR A 262 -16.28 5.71 25.17
CA THR A 262 -16.12 4.68 24.14
C THR A 262 -15.24 3.54 24.63
N THR A 263 -15.75 2.32 24.56
CA THR A 263 -15.07 1.10 24.96
C THR A 263 -14.54 0.34 23.74
N ILE A 264 -13.67 -0.64 23.97
CA ILE A 264 -13.13 -1.48 22.89
C ILE A 264 -14.25 -2.24 22.15
N PRO A 265 -15.24 -2.86 22.84
CA PRO A 265 -16.38 -3.50 22.17
C PRO A 265 -17.19 -2.59 21.24
N ASP A 266 -17.27 -1.28 21.52
CA ASP A 266 -18.03 -0.34 20.68
C ASP A 266 -17.38 -0.10 19.31
N LEU A 267 -16.11 -0.53 19.14
CA LEU A 267 -15.29 -0.33 17.95
C LEU A 267 -14.99 -1.65 17.19
N GLN A 268 -15.70 -2.73 17.50
CA GLN A 268 -15.58 -4.04 16.85
C GLN A 268 -16.67 -4.23 15.78
#